data_AF-A0A3B9YTI7-F1
#
_entry.id   AF-A0A3B9YTI7-F1
#
_cell.length_a   1.000
_cell.length_b   1.000
_cell.length_c   1.000
_cell.angle_alpha   90.00
_cell.angle_beta   90.00
_cell.angle_gamma   90.00
#
_symmetry.space_group_name_H-M   'P 1'
#
loop_
_entity.id
_entity.type
_entity.pdbx_description
1 polymer ?
#
loop_
_entity_poly.entity_id
_entity_poly.type
_entity_poly.pdbx_seq_one_letter_code
_entity_poly.pdbx_strand_id
1 'polypeptide(L)'
;GMGRIGQAVARRAKAFGLQIHYHNRRRVAAHIEQELEATYWESLDQMLARMDIVSVNCPHTPATFHLLSARRLKLMKASAFIVNTARGEVIDENALARMLEAGELAGAGLDVYENEPAVNPKLLKLKNVVLLPHMGSATIEGRIDMGEKVIINIKTFADGHRPPDRVIAAML
;
A
#
# COMPACT_ATOMS: atom_id res chain seq x y z
N GLY A 1 -4.76 -0.99 5.57
CA GLY A 1 -5.51 -0.91 4.30
C GLY A 1 -5.93 -2.30 3.83
N MET A 2 -6.91 -2.93 4.46
CA MET A 2 -7.45 -4.25 4.10
C MET A 2 -8.60 -4.15 3.08
N GLY A 3 -8.35 -3.45 1.97
CA GLY A 3 -9.25 -3.41 0.82
C GLY A 3 -9.03 -4.59 -0.13
N ARG A 4 -9.48 -4.48 -1.39
CA ARG A 4 -9.29 -5.52 -2.42
C ARG A 4 -7.84 -6.01 -2.54
N ILE A 5 -6.89 -5.07 -2.64
CA ILE A 5 -5.45 -5.37 -2.76
C ILE A 5 -4.91 -5.94 -1.44
N GLY A 6 -5.18 -5.28 -0.31
CA GLY A 6 -4.71 -5.75 1.00
C GLY A 6 -5.18 -7.17 1.35
N GLN A 7 -6.42 -7.53 1.02
CA GLN A 7 -6.92 -8.90 1.20
C GLN A 7 -6.21 -9.89 0.27
N ALA A 8 -5.93 -9.50 -0.97
CA ALA A 8 -5.19 -10.33 -1.91
C ALA A 8 -3.74 -10.57 -1.44
N VAL A 9 -3.08 -9.54 -0.89
CA VAL A 9 -1.76 -9.66 -0.26
C VAL A 9 -1.83 -10.57 0.96
N ALA A 10 -2.80 -10.37 1.85
CA ALA A 10 -2.98 -11.18 3.06
C ALA A 10 -3.18 -12.67 2.75
N ARG A 11 -4.00 -13.02 1.74
CA ARG A 11 -4.16 -14.43 1.30
C ARG A 11 -2.84 -15.07 0.88
N ARG A 12 -2.02 -14.34 0.12
CA ARG A 12 -0.71 -14.82 -0.31
C ARG A 12 0.23 -14.95 0.89
N ALA A 13 0.33 -13.92 1.73
CA ALA A 13 1.16 -13.92 2.93
C ALA A 13 0.81 -15.06 3.90
N LYS A 14 -0.47 -15.36 4.09
CA LYS A 14 -0.94 -16.49 4.92
C LYS A 14 -0.40 -17.83 4.41
N ALA A 15 -0.31 -18.03 3.09
CA ALA A 15 0.26 -19.24 2.51
C ALA A 15 1.77 -19.41 2.79
N PHE A 16 2.48 -18.33 3.11
CA PHE A 16 3.87 -18.35 3.58
C PHE A 16 3.99 -18.52 5.10
N GLY A 17 2.88 -18.75 5.82
CA GLY A 17 2.87 -18.91 7.28
C GLY A 17 2.93 -17.61 8.06
N LEU A 18 2.70 -16.45 7.43
CA LEU A 18 2.68 -15.16 8.11
C LEU A 18 1.36 -14.94 8.87
N GLN A 19 1.46 -14.34 10.05
CA GLN A 19 0.30 -13.87 10.81
C GLN A 19 -0.19 -12.54 10.22
N ILE A 20 -1.49 -12.46 9.95
CA ILE A 20 -2.08 -11.29 9.29
C ILE A 20 -2.58 -10.31 10.34
N HIS A 21 -2.04 -9.10 10.31
CA HIS A 21 -2.50 -7.98 11.11
C HIS A 21 -2.84 -6.80 10.21
N TYR A 22 -3.86 -6.03 10.57
CA TYR A 22 -4.24 -4.87 9.76
C TYR A 22 -4.86 -3.74 10.57
N HIS A 23 -4.71 -2.54 10.02
CA HIS A 23 -5.40 -1.34 10.47
C HIS A 23 -6.17 -0.71 9.29
N ASN A 24 -7.38 -0.21 9.57
CA ASN A 24 -8.24 0.53 8.66
C ASN A 24 -9.03 1.58 9.46
N ARG A 25 -9.55 2.62 8.77
CA ARG A 25 -10.56 3.53 9.35
C ARG A 25 -11.82 2.81 9.83
N ARG A 26 -12.20 1.73 9.14
CA ARG A 26 -13.33 0.86 9.48
C ARG A 26 -12.88 -0.59 9.39
N ARG A 27 -13.21 -1.38 10.41
CA ARG A 27 -12.99 -2.82 10.45
C ARG A 27 -13.66 -3.49 9.24
N VAL A 28 -13.00 -4.50 8.65
CA VAL A 28 -13.64 -5.27 7.57
C VAL A 28 -14.73 -6.18 8.13
N ALA A 29 -15.58 -6.73 7.26
CA ALA A 29 -16.61 -7.67 7.69
C ALA A 29 -16.01 -8.90 8.38
N ALA A 30 -16.67 -9.42 9.41
CA ALA A 30 -16.15 -10.51 10.25
C ALA A 30 -15.74 -11.76 9.45
N HIS A 31 -16.48 -12.11 8.39
CA HIS A 31 -16.15 -13.25 7.54
C HIS A 31 -14.78 -13.11 6.85
N ILE A 32 -14.36 -11.87 6.50
CA ILE A 32 -13.05 -11.61 5.88
C ILE A 32 -11.94 -11.83 6.91
N GLU A 33 -12.14 -11.40 8.16
CA GLU A 33 -11.16 -11.64 9.22
C GLU A 33 -11.04 -13.12 9.55
N GLN A 34 -12.16 -13.85 9.57
CA GLN A 34 -12.18 -15.30 9.79
C GLN A 34 -11.44 -16.03 8.66
N GLU A 35 -11.75 -15.72 7.40
CA GLU A 35 -11.09 -16.31 6.22
C GLU A 35 -9.57 -16.11 6.26
N LEU A 36 -9.14 -14.89 6.58
CA LEU A 36 -7.73 -14.48 6.55
C LEU A 36 -6.99 -14.72 7.87
N GLU A 37 -7.68 -15.18 8.92
CA GLU A 37 -7.18 -15.21 10.29
C GLU A 37 -6.55 -13.86 10.70
N ALA A 38 -7.19 -12.77 10.27
CA ALA A 38 -6.63 -11.43 10.37
C ALA A 38 -7.01 -10.76 11.69
N THR A 39 -6.01 -10.22 12.38
CA THR A 39 -6.20 -9.44 13.61
C THR A 39 -6.31 -7.95 13.30
N TYR A 40 -7.44 -7.34 13.64
CA TYR A 40 -7.64 -5.90 13.53
C TYR A 40 -6.96 -5.13 14.66
N TRP A 41 -6.32 -4.03 14.31
CA TRP A 41 -5.76 -3.05 15.23
C TRP A 41 -6.47 -1.72 15.08
N GLU A 42 -7.07 -1.24 16.17
CA GLU A 42 -7.68 0.09 16.22
C GLU A 42 -6.61 1.19 16.17
N SER A 43 -5.51 1.02 16.91
CA SER A 43 -4.38 1.95 16.88
C SER A 43 -3.32 1.49 15.87
N LEU A 44 -3.12 2.30 14.82
CA LEU A 44 -2.03 2.10 13.86
C LEU A 44 -0.66 2.11 14.55
N ASP A 45 -0.45 3.05 15.48
CA ASP A 45 0.83 3.22 16.18
C ASP A 45 1.16 1.98 17.02
N GLN A 46 0.17 1.38 17.70
CA GLN A 46 0.37 0.11 18.42
C GLN A 46 0.66 -1.06 17.48
N MET A 47 -0.02 -1.12 16.32
CA MET A 47 0.27 -2.15 15.32
C MET A 47 1.71 -2.05 14.83
N LEU A 48 2.15 -0.86 14.41
CA LEU A 48 3.48 -0.63 13.83
C LEU A 48 4.63 -1.07 14.75
N ALA A 49 4.47 -0.91 16.07
CA ALA A 49 5.45 -1.33 17.06
C ALA A 49 5.69 -2.86 17.14
N ARG A 50 4.82 -3.66 16.51
CA ARG A 50 4.83 -5.12 16.63
C ARG A 50 5.06 -5.84 15.30
N MET A 51 4.91 -5.16 14.17
CA MET A 51 5.00 -5.79 12.84
C MET A 51 6.44 -5.98 12.40
N ASP A 52 6.70 -7.14 11.79
CA ASP A 52 7.97 -7.44 11.12
C ASP A 52 7.95 -7.02 9.65
N ILE A 53 6.76 -6.99 9.02
CA ILE A 53 6.57 -6.54 7.65
C ILE A 53 5.34 -5.64 7.61
N VAL A 54 5.48 -4.43 7.06
CA VAL A 54 4.37 -3.48 6.87
C VAL A 54 4.17 -3.23 5.38
N SER A 55 3.04 -3.69 4.84
CA SER A 55 2.63 -3.41 3.46
C SER A 55 1.56 -2.32 3.41
N VAL A 56 1.85 -1.24 2.70
CA VAL A 56 0.93 -0.10 2.51
C VAL A 56 -0.02 -0.38 1.36
N ASN A 57 -1.32 -0.35 1.65
CA ASN A 57 -2.40 -0.73 0.73
C ASN A 57 -3.61 0.22 0.84
N CYS A 58 -3.41 1.45 1.32
CA CYS A 58 -4.44 2.48 1.40
C CYS A 58 -4.25 3.51 0.28
N PRO A 59 -5.34 4.17 -0.16
CA PRO A 59 -5.22 5.27 -1.13
C PRO A 59 -4.45 6.45 -0.52
N HIS A 60 -3.90 7.28 -1.39
CA HIS A 60 -3.44 8.62 -1.02
C HIS A 60 -4.65 9.57 -0.93
N THR A 61 -4.81 10.18 0.24
CA THR A 61 -5.80 11.21 0.57
C THR A 61 -5.15 12.21 1.53
N PRO A 62 -5.75 13.37 1.82
CA PRO A 62 -5.21 14.29 2.83
C PRO A 62 -5.02 13.63 4.20
N ALA A 63 -5.86 12.65 4.55
CA ALA A 63 -5.76 11.93 5.82
C ALA A 63 -4.67 10.84 5.83
N THR A 64 -4.18 10.42 4.67
CA THR A 64 -3.13 9.41 4.54
C THR A 64 -1.81 9.96 3.98
N PHE A 65 -1.74 11.27 3.68
CA PHE A 65 -0.49 11.94 3.36
C PHE A 65 0.49 11.80 4.52
N HIS A 66 1.68 11.26 4.24
CA HIS A 66 2.69 10.88 5.23
C HIS A 66 2.09 10.13 6.42
N LEU A 67 1.13 9.23 6.15
CA LEU A 67 0.58 8.34 7.17
C LEU A 67 1.71 7.61 7.90
N LEU A 68 2.73 7.15 7.16
CA LEU A 68 4.00 6.68 7.72
C LEU A 68 5.02 7.83 7.69
N SER A 69 4.83 8.79 8.60
CA SER A 69 5.80 9.86 8.86
C SER A 69 7.02 9.35 9.63
N ALA A 70 8.08 10.17 9.72
CA ALA A 70 9.27 9.86 10.52
C ALA A 70 8.94 9.35 11.94
N ARG A 71 7.96 9.97 12.62
CA ARG A 71 7.52 9.57 13.96
C ARG A 71 7.01 8.12 13.99
N ARG A 72 6.20 7.72 13.01
CA ARG A 72 5.60 6.39 12.94
C ARG A 72 6.56 5.34 12.41
N LEU A 73 7.41 5.71 11.45
CA LEU A 73 8.51 4.85 11.00
C LEU A 73 9.41 4.47 12.19
N LYS A 74 9.68 5.41 13.11
CA LYS A 74 10.48 5.17 14.33
C LYS A 74 9.82 4.21 15.33
N LEU A 75 8.52 3.98 15.25
CA LEU A 75 7.84 2.98 16.09
C LEU A 75 8.15 1.56 15.65
N MET A 76 8.51 1.35 14.38
CA MET A 76 8.73 0.02 13.83
C MET A 76 10.00 -0.62 14.41
N LYS A 77 10.04 -1.94 14.39
CA LYS A 77 11.24 -2.70 14.77
C LYS A 77 12.38 -2.37 13.81
N ALA A 78 13.61 -2.32 14.31
CA ALA A 78 14.79 -2.17 13.44
C ALA A 78 14.93 -3.32 12.42
N SER A 79 14.43 -4.51 12.77
CA SER A 79 14.38 -5.69 11.89
C SER A 79 13.24 -5.66 10.86
N ALA A 80 12.37 -4.64 10.89
CA ALA A 80 11.17 -4.63 10.07
C ALA A 80 11.43 -4.20 8.62
N PHE A 81 10.60 -4.73 7.71
CA PHE A 81 10.57 -4.37 6.31
C PHE A 81 9.32 -3.57 5.96
N ILE A 82 9.46 -2.61 5.05
CA ILE A 82 8.34 -1.82 4.51
C ILE A 82 8.13 -2.16 3.05
N VAL A 83 6.88 -2.38 2.65
CA VAL A 83 6.50 -2.57 1.24
C VAL A 83 5.48 -1.51 0.85
N ASN A 84 5.74 -0.77 -0.22
CA ASN A 84 4.78 0.19 -0.77
C ASN A 84 4.58 -0.02 -2.27
N THR A 85 3.37 -0.46 -2.61
CA THR A 85 2.86 -0.58 -3.99
C THR A 85 1.54 0.18 -4.14
N ALA A 86 1.29 1.15 -3.23
CA ALA A 86 0.07 1.95 -3.22
C ALA A 86 0.34 3.32 -3.85
N ARG A 87 0.83 4.27 -3.05
CA ARG A 87 1.18 5.64 -3.46
C ARG A 87 2.38 6.11 -2.64
N GLY A 88 3.33 6.80 -3.25
CA GLY A 88 4.58 7.21 -2.59
C GLY A 88 4.33 8.17 -1.43
N GLU A 89 3.40 9.11 -1.61
CA GLU A 89 3.03 10.19 -0.70
C GLU A 89 2.39 9.70 0.62
N VAL A 90 2.10 8.40 0.74
CA VAL A 90 1.63 7.81 2.00
C VAL A 90 2.78 7.65 3.00
N ILE A 91 4.02 7.63 2.53
CA ILE A 91 5.23 7.53 3.34
C ILE A 91 6.01 8.83 3.18
N ASP A 92 6.57 9.35 4.29
CA ASP A 92 7.62 10.38 4.19
C ASP A 92 8.88 9.72 3.62
N GLU A 93 9.08 9.83 2.30
CA GLU A 93 10.13 9.13 1.57
C GLU A 93 11.53 9.55 2.03
N ASN A 94 11.69 10.84 2.37
CA ASN A 94 12.95 11.37 2.88
C ASN A 94 13.29 10.79 4.25
N ALA A 95 12.31 10.66 5.14
CA ALA A 95 12.52 9.99 6.43
C ALA A 95 12.83 8.51 6.25
N LEU A 96 12.08 7.80 5.40
CA LEU A 96 12.34 6.40 5.08
C LEU A 96 13.76 6.19 4.57
N ALA A 97 14.19 6.97 3.58
CA ALA A 97 15.53 6.86 3.00
C ALA A 97 16.63 7.07 4.04
N ARG A 98 16.49 8.07 4.93
CA ARG A 98 17.46 8.31 6.02
C ARG A 98 17.51 7.15 7.02
N MET A 99 16.35 6.60 7.40
CA MET A 99 16.29 5.50 8.36
C MET A 99 16.86 4.19 7.81
N LEU A 100 16.62 3.91 6.52
CA LEU A 100 17.23 2.77 5.84
C LEU A 100 18.75 2.94 5.69
N GLU A 101 19.21 4.14 5.35
CA GLU A 101 20.64 4.50 5.28
C GLU A 101 21.34 4.32 6.65
N ALA A 102 20.64 4.66 7.73
CA ALA A 102 21.14 4.53 9.10
C ALA A 102 20.97 3.10 9.70
N GLY A 103 20.35 2.16 8.98
CA GLY A 103 20.08 0.82 9.49
C GLY A 103 19.03 0.76 10.61
N GLU A 104 18.20 1.80 10.76
CA GLU A 104 17.08 1.83 11.71
C GLU A 104 15.87 1.04 11.21
N LEU A 105 15.89 0.62 9.95
CA LEU A 105 14.95 -0.29 9.32
C LEU A 105 15.73 -1.30 8.48
N ALA A 106 15.30 -2.56 8.47
CA ALA A 106 16.03 -3.63 7.82
C ALA A 106 16.04 -3.48 6.30
N GLY A 107 14.93 -3.05 5.71
CA GLY A 107 14.84 -2.82 4.27
C GLY A 107 13.48 -2.35 3.78
N ALA A 108 13.41 -2.07 2.48
CA ALA A 108 12.15 -1.69 1.83
C ALA A 108 11.99 -2.24 0.41
N GLY A 109 10.76 -2.57 0.03
CA GLY A 109 10.35 -2.88 -1.34
C GLY A 109 9.37 -1.82 -1.86
N LEU A 110 9.78 -1.02 -2.82
CA LEU A 110 9.03 0.15 -3.30
C LEU A 110 8.78 0.05 -4.80
N ASP A 111 7.51 0.17 -5.21
CA ASP A 111 7.10 0.32 -6.62
C ASP A 111 6.61 1.75 -6.91
N VAL A 112 6.47 2.58 -5.89
CA VAL A 112 5.91 3.95 -6.01
C VAL A 112 6.73 4.94 -5.18
N TYR A 113 6.77 6.19 -5.64
CA TYR A 113 7.63 7.25 -5.09
C TYR A 113 6.87 8.57 -4.89
N GLU A 114 7.33 9.40 -3.97
CA GLU A 114 6.63 10.66 -3.64
C GLU A 114 6.67 11.67 -4.79
N ASN A 115 7.75 11.66 -5.58
CA ASN A 115 7.98 12.62 -6.68
C ASN A 115 8.08 11.92 -8.04
N GLU A 116 7.25 10.91 -8.29
CA GLU A 116 7.26 10.16 -9.56
C GLU A 116 7.24 11.09 -10.79
N PRO A 117 8.05 10.78 -11.83
CA PRO A 117 8.86 9.57 -12.02
C PRO A 117 10.23 9.61 -11.32
N ALA A 118 10.56 10.68 -10.59
CA ALA A 118 11.83 10.77 -9.88
C ALA A 118 11.82 9.87 -8.63
N VAL A 119 12.95 9.18 -8.44
CA VAL A 119 13.22 8.35 -7.25
C VAL A 119 14.21 9.09 -6.37
N ASN A 120 14.04 9.02 -5.04
CA ASN A 120 15.03 9.56 -4.12
C ASN A 120 16.45 9.02 -4.45
N PRO A 121 17.43 9.89 -4.75
CA PRO A 121 18.77 9.44 -5.09
C PRO A 121 19.48 8.66 -3.97
N LYS A 122 19.05 8.83 -2.71
CA LYS A 122 19.56 8.03 -1.60
C LYS A 122 19.13 6.57 -1.71
N LEU A 123 17.85 6.31 -2.00
CA LEU A 123 17.31 4.96 -2.13
C LEU A 123 18.06 4.17 -3.20
N LEU A 124 18.39 4.80 -4.34
CA LEU A 124 19.14 4.16 -5.42
C LEU A 124 20.53 3.65 -5.02
N LYS A 125 21.12 4.16 -3.94
CA LYS A 125 22.46 3.79 -3.45
C LYS A 125 22.41 2.69 -2.39
N LEU A 126 21.23 2.39 -1.86
CA LEU A 126 21.07 1.45 -0.74
C LEU A 126 21.05 0.01 -1.24
N LYS A 127 21.67 -0.89 -0.45
CA LYS A 127 21.72 -2.33 -0.74
C LYS A 127 20.57 -3.12 -0.12
N ASN A 128 19.86 -2.51 0.82
CA ASN A 128 18.75 -3.10 1.55
C ASN A 128 17.38 -2.67 1.01
N VAL A 129 17.32 -2.24 -0.25
CA VAL A 129 16.07 -1.87 -0.92
C VAL A 129 15.90 -2.57 -2.26
N VAL A 130 14.65 -2.83 -2.62
CA VAL A 130 14.24 -3.24 -3.96
C VAL A 130 13.31 -2.16 -4.51
N LEU A 131 13.62 -1.66 -5.70
CA LEU A 131 12.98 -0.50 -6.31
C LEU A 131 12.45 -0.89 -7.69
N LEU A 132 11.17 -0.64 -7.95
CA LEU A 132 10.49 -0.88 -9.22
C LEU A 132 9.82 0.40 -9.73
N PRO A 133 9.77 0.63 -11.06
CA PRO A 133 9.30 1.89 -11.64
C PRO A 133 7.78 1.89 -11.88
N HIS A 134 6.97 1.73 -10.83
CA HIS A 134 5.50 1.76 -10.88
C HIS A 134 4.90 0.81 -11.91
N MET A 135 5.26 -0.47 -11.79
CA MET A 135 4.90 -1.51 -12.74
C MET A 135 3.93 -2.56 -12.19
N GLY A 136 3.41 -2.41 -10.97
CA GLY A 136 2.55 -3.41 -10.32
C GLY A 136 1.31 -3.83 -11.12
N SER A 137 0.77 -2.97 -11.99
CA SER A 137 -0.35 -3.27 -12.90
C SER A 137 0.05 -3.43 -14.37
N ALA A 138 1.35 -3.37 -14.67
CA ALA A 138 1.88 -3.39 -16.04
C ALA A 138 1.98 -4.81 -16.63
N THR A 139 0.95 -5.64 -16.44
CA THR A 139 0.80 -6.92 -17.12
C THR A 139 -0.07 -6.76 -18.37
N ILE A 140 0.05 -7.67 -19.33
CA ILE A 140 -0.76 -7.63 -20.56
C ILE A 140 -2.24 -7.72 -20.20
N GLU A 141 -2.59 -8.69 -19.37
CA GLU A 141 -3.96 -8.94 -18.91
C GLU A 141 -4.52 -7.75 -18.14
N GLY A 142 -3.74 -7.18 -17.23
CA GLY A 142 -4.15 -6.03 -16.42
C GLY A 142 -4.36 -4.76 -17.26
N ARG A 143 -3.53 -4.55 -18.28
CA ARG A 143 -3.65 -3.42 -19.21
C ARG A 143 -4.85 -3.56 -20.15
N ILE A 144 -5.10 -4.77 -20.64
CA ILE A 144 -6.29 -5.08 -21.46
C ILE A 144 -7.56 -4.86 -20.63
N ASP A 145 -7.67 -5.49 -19.46
CA ASP A 145 -8.85 -5.37 -18.58
C ASP A 145 -9.11 -3.90 -18.19
N MET A 146 -8.06 -3.13 -17.92
CA MET A 146 -8.19 -1.70 -17.62
C MET A 146 -8.67 -0.90 -18.83
N GLY A 147 -8.17 -1.19 -20.03
CA GLY A 147 -8.61 -0.57 -21.27
C GLY A 147 -10.09 -0.84 -21.55
N GLU A 148 -10.52 -2.10 -21.43
CA GLU A 148 -11.92 -2.51 -21.59
C GLU A 148 -12.85 -1.77 -20.61
N LYS A 149 -12.44 -1.63 -19.35
CA LYS A 149 -13.21 -0.85 -18.36
C LYS A 149 -13.39 0.60 -18.78
N VAL A 150 -12.35 1.25 -19.29
CA VAL A 150 -12.45 2.65 -19.76
C VAL A 150 -13.44 2.74 -20.92
N ILE A 151 -13.34 1.85 -21.90
CA ILE A 151 -14.24 1.80 -23.06
C ILE A 151 -15.70 1.62 -22.61
N ILE A 152 -15.97 0.68 -21.71
CA ILE A 152 -17.31 0.41 -21.18
C ILE A 152 -17.89 1.63 -20.47
N ASN A 153 -17.09 2.31 -19.62
CA ASN A 153 -17.55 3.49 -18.89
C ASN A 153 -17.86 4.66 -19.83
N ILE A 154 -17.01 4.91 -20.84
CA ILE A 154 -17.24 5.96 -21.86
C ILE A 154 -18.52 5.66 -22.64
N LYS A 155 -18.69 4.44 -23.13
CA LYS A 155 -19.87 4.06 -23.91
C LYS A 155 -21.15 4.18 -23.08
N THR A 156 -21.13 3.67 -21.85
CA THR A 156 -22.28 3.74 -20.94
C THR A 156 -22.68 5.19 -20.67
N PHE A 157 -21.70 6.08 -20.49
CA PHE A 157 -21.96 7.52 -20.34
C PHE A 157 -22.53 8.14 -21.61
N ALA A 158 -21.94 7.86 -22.77
CA ALA A 158 -22.39 8.38 -24.06
C ALA A 158 -23.82 7.95 -24.41
N ASP A 159 -24.22 6.74 -23.99
CA ASP A 159 -25.57 6.21 -24.14
C ASP A 159 -26.57 6.80 -23.11
N GLY A 160 -26.16 7.78 -22.29
CA GLY A 160 -27.01 8.44 -21.28
C GLY A 160 -27.22 7.64 -19.99
N HIS A 161 -26.47 6.55 -19.79
CA HIS A 161 -26.58 5.70 -18.61
C HIS A 161 -25.54 6.06 -17.55
N ARG A 162 -25.72 5.51 -16.34
CA ARG A 162 -24.77 5.68 -15.24
C ARG A 162 -23.58 4.73 -15.43
N PRO A 163 -22.33 5.23 -15.51
CA PRO A 163 -21.17 4.36 -15.67
C PRO A 163 -21.01 3.36 -14.50
N PRO A 164 -20.51 2.14 -14.76
CA PRO A 164 -20.36 1.11 -13.73
C PRO A 164 -19.24 1.39 -12.72
N ASP A 165 -18.11 2.00 -13.12
CA ASP A 165 -16.93 2.20 -12.26
C ASP A 165 -16.77 3.67 -11.83
N ARG A 166 -17.74 4.19 -11.07
CA ARG A 166 -17.70 5.59 -10.60
C ARG A 166 -16.76 5.77 -9.40
N VAL A 167 -15.99 6.85 -9.40
CA VAL A 167 -15.29 7.35 -8.21
C VAL A 167 -16.31 8.05 -7.31
N ILE A 168 -16.53 7.50 -6.11
CA ILE A 168 -17.48 8.07 -5.14
C ILE A 168 -16.71 8.99 -4.21
N ALA A 169 -17.06 10.28 -4.17
CA ALA A 169 -16.35 11.30 -3.39
C ALA A 169 -16.25 10.96 -1.89
N ALA A 170 -17.25 10.28 -1.31
CA ALA A 170 -17.20 9.82 0.09
C ALA A 170 -16.13 8.73 0.36
N MET A 171 -15.47 8.22 -0.69
CA MET A 171 -14.38 7.24 -0.61
C MET A 171 -12.99 7.87 -0.81
N LEU A 172 -12.91 9.16 -1.18
CA LEU A 172 -11.70 9.99 -1.21
C LEU A 172 -11.45 10.63 0.17
#